data_AF-A0A4V1ZC47-F1
#
_entry.id   AF-A0A4V1ZC47-F1
#
_cell.length_a   1.000
_cell.length_b   1.000
_cell.length_c   1.000
_cell.angle_alpha   90.00
_cell.angle_beta   90.00
_cell.angle_gamma   90.00
#
_symmetry.space_group_name_H-M   'P 1'
#
loop_
_entity.id
_entity.type
_entity.pdbx_description
1 polymer ?
#
loop_
_entity_poly.entity_id
_entity_poly.type
_entity_poly.pdbx_seq_one_letter_code
_entity_poly.pdbx_strand_id
1 'polypeptide(L)'
;MKNNAIALTRPNLKTKGFSTHHIDIFSWILLGKTNREINTMLGYTERSHAVVDHSRKVMYKLLALEELCRMDYNGRVIYPRSYNFWWKKLLDKHMKTLLSVAIAPGFYETDK
;
A
#
# COMPACT_ATOMS: atom_id res chain seq x y z
N MET A 1 -0.57 -30.70 26.23
CA MET A 1 -1.48 -29.55 26.06
C MET A 1 -1.13 -28.84 24.76
N LYS A 2 -2.14 -28.46 23.98
CA LYS A 2 -2.03 -27.89 22.63
C LYS A 2 -1.35 -26.52 22.68
N ASN A 3 -0.15 -26.41 22.10
CA ASN A 3 0.39 -25.10 21.73
C ASN A 3 -0.14 -24.74 20.35
N ASN A 4 -1.17 -23.90 20.33
CA ASN A 4 -1.65 -23.21 19.13
C ASN A 4 -0.60 -22.19 18.67
N ALA A 5 0.54 -22.67 18.18
CA ALA A 5 1.43 -21.85 17.38
C ALA A 5 0.75 -21.66 16.02
N ILE A 6 -0.09 -20.62 15.90
CA ILE A 6 -0.53 -20.14 14.59
C ILE A 6 0.73 -19.71 13.88
N ALA A 7 1.23 -20.59 13.01
CA ALA A 7 2.45 -20.38 12.27
C ALA A 7 2.34 -19.05 11.51
N LEU A 8 3.32 -18.18 11.77
CA LEU A 8 3.66 -16.92 11.09
C LEU A 8 4.03 -17.12 9.61
N THR A 9 3.51 -18.16 8.96
CA THR A 9 3.88 -18.66 7.64
C THR A 9 2.76 -18.43 6.62
N ARG A 10 2.13 -17.25 6.61
CA ARG A 10 1.34 -16.84 5.44
C ARG A 10 2.31 -16.39 4.35
N PRO A 11 2.36 -17.06 3.17
CA PRO A 11 3.24 -16.65 2.10
C PRO A 11 2.90 -15.23 1.65
N ASN A 12 3.92 -14.38 1.53
CA ASN A 12 3.77 -13.06 0.91
C ASN A 12 3.42 -13.28 -0.57
N LEU A 13 2.14 -13.14 -0.93
CA LEU A 13 1.67 -13.21 -2.31
C LEU A 13 2.14 -11.96 -3.06
N LYS A 14 3.39 -12.02 -3.52
CA LYS A 14 3.96 -11.05 -4.46
C LYS A 14 3.35 -11.32 -5.84
N THR A 15 2.39 -10.51 -6.29
CA THR A 15 2.52 -10.11 -7.69
C THR A 15 3.83 -9.30 -7.76
N LYS A 16 4.70 -9.53 -8.76
CA LYS A 16 6.02 -8.87 -8.83
C LYS A 16 5.85 -7.35 -8.67
N GLY A 17 6.13 -6.82 -7.47
CA GLY A 17 6.29 -5.40 -7.18
C GLY A 17 5.15 -4.68 -6.43
N PHE A 18 3.93 -5.21 -6.31
CA PHE A 18 2.79 -4.57 -5.64
C PHE A 18 1.99 -5.57 -4.77
N SER A 19 1.48 -5.12 -3.63
CA SER A 19 0.79 -5.97 -2.65
C SER A 19 -0.10 -5.12 -1.75
N THR A 20 -0.99 -5.77 -0.99
CA THR A 20 -1.90 -5.11 -0.04
C THR A 20 -1.15 -4.29 1.01
N HIS A 21 0.03 -4.74 1.43
CA HIS A 21 0.93 -4.00 2.33
C HIS A 21 1.22 -2.57 1.86
N HIS A 22 1.34 -2.35 0.55
CA HIS A 22 1.54 -1.01 -0.01
C HIS A 22 0.31 -0.12 0.22
N ILE A 23 -0.88 -0.70 0.01
CA ILE A 23 -2.18 -0.04 0.17
C ILE A 23 -2.42 0.31 1.65
N ASP A 24 -2.08 -0.61 2.56
CA ASP A 24 -2.22 -0.42 4.00
C ASP A 24 -1.33 0.72 4.50
N ILE A 25 -0.05 0.72 4.09
CA ILE A 25 0.88 1.81 4.39
C ILE A 25 0.33 3.15 3.91
N PHE A 26 -0.16 3.21 2.68
CA PHE A 26 -0.71 4.46 2.14
C PHE A 26 -1.96 4.90 2.89
N SER A 27 -2.86 3.97 3.24
CA SER A 27 -4.04 4.24 4.04
C SER A 27 -3.69 4.84 5.41
N TRP A 28 -2.67 4.32 6.10
CA TRP A 28 -2.20 4.90 7.36
C TRP A 28 -1.65 6.32 7.21
N ILE A 29 -0.95 6.62 6.11
CA ILE A 29 -0.51 7.99 5.81
C ILE A 29 -1.73 8.92 5.67
N LEU A 30 -2.77 8.48 4.95
CA LEU A 30 -4.01 9.25 4.75
C LEU A 30 -4.87 9.36 6.04
N LEU A 31 -4.70 8.44 6.99
CA LEU A 31 -5.28 8.56 8.33
C LEU A 31 -4.48 9.50 9.26
N GLY A 32 -3.38 10.10 8.76
CA GLY A 32 -2.60 11.09 9.50
C GLY A 32 -1.41 10.53 10.28
N LYS A 33 -1.15 9.22 10.23
CA LYS A 33 0.04 8.65 10.89
C LYS A 33 1.32 9.16 10.23
N THR A 34 2.32 9.46 11.04
CA THR A 34 3.68 9.85 10.61
C THR A 34 4.46 8.64 10.10
N ASN A 35 5.52 8.88 9.32
CA ASN A 35 6.37 7.79 8.83
C ASN A 35 7.04 7.05 9.99
N ARG A 36 7.39 7.76 11.07
CA ARG A 36 8.00 7.17 12.27
C ARG A 36 7.04 6.19 12.94
N GLU A 37 5.79 6.60 13.18
CA GLU A 37 4.78 5.71 13.77
C GLU A 37 4.55 4.46 12.92
N ILE A 38 4.45 4.62 11.58
CA ILE A 38 4.26 3.49 10.68
C ILE A 38 5.50 2.58 10.66
N ASN A 39 6.70 3.14 10.62
CA ASN A 39 7.95 2.37 10.71
C ASN A 39 7.99 1.54 12.00
N THR A 40 7.69 2.14 13.15
CA THR A 40 7.63 1.44 14.45
C THR A 40 6.57 0.33 14.45
N MET A 41 5.35 0.58 13.95
CA MET A 41 4.29 -0.43 13.88
C MET A 41 4.68 -1.63 13.00
N LEU A 42 5.47 -1.41 11.96
CA LEU A 42 5.89 -2.43 11.00
C LEU A 42 7.25 -3.07 11.32
N GLY A 43 7.90 -2.67 12.41
CA GLY A 43 9.23 -3.16 12.79
C GLY A 43 10.36 -2.67 11.88
N TYR A 44 10.16 -1.59 11.13
CA TYR A 44 11.24 -0.91 10.42
C TYR A 44 12.01 0.01 11.36
N THR A 45 13.26 0.33 10.99
CA THR A 45 14.01 1.37 11.69
C THR A 45 13.32 2.73 11.53
N GLU A 46 13.41 3.60 12.53
CA GLU A 46 12.70 4.88 12.52
C GLU A 46 13.02 5.75 11.30
N ARG A 47 14.26 5.67 10.80
CA ARG A 47 14.76 6.39 9.62
C ARG A 47 14.56 5.64 8.30
N SER A 48 13.85 4.51 8.30
CA SER A 48 13.61 3.74 7.09
C SER A 48 12.79 4.53 6.06
N HIS A 49 13.20 4.45 4.80
CA HIS A 49 12.47 5.00 3.66
C HIS A 49 11.34 4.07 3.17
N ALA A 50 11.20 2.87 3.74
CA ALA A 50 10.24 1.86 3.28
C ALA A 50 8.81 2.41 3.16
N VAL A 51 8.33 3.17 4.16
CA VAL A 51 6.99 3.79 4.14
C VAL A 51 6.81 4.73 2.93
N VAL A 52 7.84 5.53 2.62
CA VAL A 52 7.82 6.45 1.49
C VAL A 52 7.81 5.67 0.18
N ASP A 53 8.67 4.66 0.04
CA ASP A 53 8.78 3.90 -1.19
C ASP A 53 7.54 3.04 -1.46
N HIS A 54 6.97 2.44 -0.41
CA HIS A 54 5.73 1.68 -0.51
C HIS A 54 4.55 2.56 -0.90
N SER A 55 4.40 3.72 -0.27
CA SER A 55 3.32 4.66 -0.59
C SER A 55 3.44 5.24 -2.01
N ARG A 56 4.65 5.55 -2.47
CA ARG A 56 4.90 6.01 -3.85
C ARG A 56 4.40 5.02 -4.91
N LYS A 57 4.55 3.71 -4.68
CA LYS A 57 4.03 2.70 -5.60
C LYS A 57 2.50 2.77 -5.73
N VAL A 58 1.77 3.01 -4.64
CA VAL A 58 0.32 3.20 -4.68
C VAL A 58 -0.03 4.48 -5.43
N MET A 59 0.62 5.60 -5.08
CA MET A 59 0.39 6.89 -5.72
C MET A 59 0.60 6.83 -7.24
N TYR A 60 1.69 6.21 -7.71
CA TYR A 60 1.94 6.09 -9.14
C TYR A 60 0.94 5.19 -9.87
N LYS A 61 0.41 4.16 -9.21
CA LYS A 61 -0.67 3.35 -9.78
C LYS A 61 -1.98 4.14 -9.86
N LEU A 62 -2.32 4.90 -8.82
CA LEU A 62 -3.49 5.77 -8.83
C LEU A 62 -3.40 6.83 -9.93
N LEU A 63 -2.23 7.46 -10.11
CA LEU A 63 -2.03 8.41 -11.23
C LEU A 63 -2.22 7.72 -12.58
N ALA A 64 -1.67 6.52 -12.77
CA ALA A 64 -1.83 5.78 -14.02
C ALA A 64 -3.29 5.39 -14.30
N LEU A 65 -4.07 5.04 -13.27
CA LEU A 65 -5.51 4.73 -13.39
C LEU A 65 -6.36 5.96 -13.72
N GLU A 66 -5.88 7.17 -13.43
CA GLU A 66 -6.51 8.44 -13.81
C GLU A 66 -5.89 9.05 -15.08
N GLU A 67 -4.97 8.34 -15.74
CA GLU A 67 -4.23 8.82 -16.91
C GLU A 67 -3.46 10.14 -16.66
N LEU A 68 -3.03 10.35 -15.41
CA LEU A 68 -2.32 11.55 -14.99
C LEU A 68 -0.81 11.37 -15.11
N CYS A 69 -0.15 12.36 -15.72
CA CYS A 69 1.30 12.36 -15.85
C CYS A 69 1.99 12.52 -14.48
N ARG A 70 3.05 11.75 -14.25
CA ARG A 70 3.82 11.82 -13.00
C ARG A 70 4.51 13.15 -12.79
N MET A 71 4.97 13.80 -13.87
CA MET A 71 5.69 15.08 -13.77
C MET A 71 4.79 16.19 -13.24
N ASP A 72 3.57 16.30 -13.77
CA ASP A 72 2.63 17.36 -13.40
C ASP A 72 2.09 17.18 -11.97
N TYR A 73 2.13 15.95 -11.44
CA TYR A 73 1.59 15.58 -10.14
C TYR A 73 2.69 15.27 -9.11
N ASN A 74 3.97 15.54 -9.42
CA ASN A 74 5.10 15.18 -8.55
C ASN A 74 5.00 15.82 -7.15
N GLY A 75 4.53 17.07 -7.06
CA GLY A 75 4.31 17.73 -5.77
C GLY A 75 3.33 16.98 -4.86
N ARG A 76 2.29 16.36 -5.44
CA ARG A 76 1.32 15.55 -4.69
C ARG A 76 1.92 14.23 -4.21
N VAL A 77 2.90 13.70 -4.94
CA VAL A 77 3.64 12.47 -4.59
C VAL A 77 4.68 12.73 -3.50
N ILE A 78 5.34 13.89 -3.53
CA ILE A 78 6.33 14.29 -2.51
C ILE A 78 5.63 14.62 -1.18
N TYR A 79 4.48 15.31 -1.24
CA TYR A 79 3.75 15.77 -0.06
C TYR A 79 2.33 15.18 0.06
N PRO A 80 2.17 13.85 0.16
CA PRO A 80 0.86 13.21 0.11
C PRO A 80 -0.10 13.68 1.20
N ARG A 81 0.42 14.03 2.38
CA ARG A 81 -0.39 14.52 3.52
C ARG A 81 -1.02 15.88 3.24
N SER A 82 -0.35 16.75 2.49
CA SER A 82 -0.89 18.06 2.08
C SER A 82 -2.04 17.91 1.09
N TYR A 83 -2.12 16.78 0.38
CA TYR A 83 -3.17 16.46 -0.59
C TYR A 83 -4.03 15.27 -0.14
N ASN A 84 -4.16 15.06 1.18
CA ASN A 84 -4.80 13.88 1.77
C ASN A 84 -6.20 13.63 1.21
N PHE A 85 -7.06 14.66 1.19
CA PHE A 85 -8.43 14.54 0.67
C PHE A 85 -8.47 14.04 -0.78
N TRP A 86 -7.58 14.57 -1.62
CA TRP A 86 -7.50 14.19 -3.03
C TRP A 86 -7.04 12.74 -3.19
N TRP A 87 -5.99 12.35 -2.47
CA TRP A 87 -5.48 10.98 -2.47
C TRP A 87 -6.47 9.97 -1.92
N LYS A 88 -7.20 10.33 -0.85
CA LYS A 88 -8.26 9.49 -0.28
C LYS A 88 -9.37 9.25 -1.28
N LYS A 89 -9.84 10.30 -1.96
CA LYS A 89 -10.85 10.18 -3.01
C LYS A 89 -10.42 9.23 -4.14
N LEU A 90 -9.17 9.32 -4.59
CA LEU A 90 -8.64 8.40 -5.61
C LEU A 90 -8.49 6.97 -5.10
N LEU A 91 -8.00 6.81 -3.87
CA LEU A 91 -7.83 5.52 -3.23
C LEU A 91 -9.19 4.80 -3.10
N ASP A 92 -10.21 5.49 -2.61
CA ASP A 92 -11.56 4.97 -2.45
C ASP A 92 -12.18 4.61 -3.81
N LYS A 93 -12.00 5.47 -4.83
CA LYS A 93 -12.47 5.24 -6.20
C LYS A 93 -11.89 3.96 -6.81
N HIS A 94 -10.60 3.69 -6.59
CA HIS A 94 -9.86 2.60 -7.23
C HIS A 94 -9.56 1.41 -6.33
N MET A 95 -10.07 1.38 -5.10
CA MET A 95 -9.74 0.36 -4.10
C MET A 95 -9.92 -1.07 -4.64
N LYS A 96 -11.06 -1.34 -5.30
CA LYS A 96 -11.35 -2.65 -5.88
C LYS A 96 -10.30 -3.08 -6.91
N THR A 97 -9.92 -2.17 -7.80
CA THR A 97 -8.90 -2.40 -8.83
C THR A 97 -7.50 -2.58 -8.23
N LEU A 98 -7.16 -1.80 -7.20
CA LEU A 98 -5.87 -1.96 -6.52
C LEU A 98 -5.78 -3.32 -5.82
N LEU A 99 -6.85 -3.76 -5.18
CA LEU A 99 -6.91 -5.07 -4.51
C LEU A 99 -6.83 -6.23 -5.50
N SER A 100 -7.52 -6.16 -6.64
CA SER A 100 -7.44 -7.23 -7.65
C SER A 100 -6.03 -7.37 -8.25
N VAL A 101 -5.25 -6.29 -8.33
CA VAL A 101 -3.84 -6.32 -8.76
C VAL A 101 -2.90 -6.77 -7.63
N ALA A 102 -3.22 -6.42 -6.39
CA ALA A 102 -2.42 -6.74 -5.21
C ALA A 102 -2.57 -8.19 -4.73
N ILE A 103 -3.70 -8.82 -5.03
CA ILE A 103 -4.01 -10.20 -4.65
C ILE A 103 -3.84 -11.06 -5.90
N ALA A 104 -2.90 -12.00 -5.89
CA ALA A 104 -2.80 -13.00 -6.96
C ALA A 104 -4.04 -13.92 -6.88
N PRO A 105 -4.95 -13.92 -7.87
CA PRO A 105 -6.20 -14.68 -7.78
C PRO A 105 -5.97 -16.19 -7.66
N GLY A 106 -4.95 -16.71 -8.37
CA GLY A 106 -4.64 -18.14 -8.43
C GLY A 106 -4.12 -18.77 -7.13
N PHE A 107 -3.92 -18.01 -6.05
CA PHE A 107 -3.61 -18.58 -4.74
C PHE A 107 -4.87 -18.98 -3.94
N TYR A 108 -6.03 -18.40 -4.29
CA TYR A 108 -7.32 -18.67 -3.64
C TYR A 108 -8.32 -19.38 -4.55
N GLU A 109 -7.98 -19.59 -5.82
CA GLU A 109 -8.69 -20.53 -6.69
C GLU A 109 -8.33 -21.96 -6.25
N THR A 110 -8.93 -22.42 -5.16
CA THR A 110 -8.98 -23.86 -4.86
C THR A 110 -9.76 -24.54 -5.98
N ASP A 111 -9.09 -25.46 -6.67
CA ASP A 111 -9.58 -26.50 -7.57
C ASP A 111 -11.11 -26.56 -7.74
N LYS A 112 -11.59 -26.16 -8.92
CA LYS A 112 -12.90 -26.57 -9.44
C LYS A 112 -12.73 -27.64 -10.49
#